data_AF-A0A838RWI7-F1
#
_entry.id   AF-A0A838RWI7-F1
#
_cell.length_a   1.000
_cell.length_b   1.000
_cell.length_c   1.000
_cell.angle_alpha   90.00
_cell.angle_beta   90.00
_cell.angle_gamma   90.00
#
_symmetry.space_group_name_H-M   'P 1'
#
loop_
_entity.id
_entity.type
_entity.pdbx_description
1 polymer ?
#
loop_
_entity_poly.entity_id
_entity_poly.type
_entity_poly.pdbx_seq_one_letter_code
_entity_poly.pdbx_strand_id
1 'polypeptide(L)'
;MSKESSIKKLRCIQRSVDRHWVGNGFPVRTLFPYSNLGSALSPFLLLDYAGPMEFPPTDERLGVGEHPHRGFETVTIVYEGEVEHCDSSGGGGC
;
A
#
# COMPACT_ATOMS: atom_id res chain seq x y z
N MET A 1 30.88 8.83 -24.35
CA MET A 1 30.86 7.36 -24.23
C MET A 1 29.45 6.92 -23.85
N SER A 2 28.76 6.27 -24.78
CA SER A 2 27.43 5.69 -24.59
C SER A 2 27.51 4.56 -23.57
N LYS A 3 26.74 4.65 -22.48
CA LYS A 3 26.57 3.54 -21.53
C LYS A 3 25.70 2.49 -22.19
N GLU A 4 26.29 1.36 -22.54
CA GLU A 4 25.55 0.16 -22.91
C GLU A 4 24.83 -0.36 -21.66
N SER A 5 23.50 -0.49 -21.74
CA SER A 5 22.67 -0.87 -20.59
C SER A 5 22.82 -2.35 -20.29
N SER A 6 23.54 -2.67 -19.21
CA SER A 6 23.63 -4.03 -18.68
C SER A 6 22.24 -4.55 -18.29
N ILE A 7 21.86 -5.73 -18.81
CA ILE A 7 20.61 -6.41 -18.46
C ILE A 7 20.55 -6.65 -16.95
N LYS A 8 19.43 -6.31 -16.31
CA LYS A 8 19.19 -6.59 -14.89
C LYS A 8 19.01 -8.11 -14.69
N LYS A 9 19.69 -8.69 -13.70
CA LYS A 9 19.54 -10.09 -13.31
C LYS A 9 18.45 -10.23 -12.25
N LEU A 10 17.63 -11.27 -12.35
CA LEU A 10 16.66 -11.63 -11.32
C LEU A 10 17.43 -12.07 -10.06
N ARG A 11 17.25 -11.35 -8.95
CA ARG A 11 17.86 -11.70 -7.66
C ARG A 11 16.98 -12.63 -6.83
N CYS A 12 15.69 -12.34 -6.75
CA CYS A 12 14.72 -13.11 -5.96
C CYS A 12 13.30 -12.83 -6.43
N ILE A 13 12.37 -13.75 -6.12
CA ILE A 13 10.93 -13.55 -6.24
C ILE A 13 10.33 -13.76 -4.86
N GLN A 14 9.71 -12.71 -4.30
CA GLN A 14 8.94 -12.81 -3.06
C GLN A 14 7.46 -12.97 -3.40
N ARG A 15 6.81 -13.92 -2.73
CA ARG A 15 5.36 -14.12 -2.79
C ARG A 15 4.82 -14.05 -1.38
N SER A 16 3.91 -13.12 -1.17
CA SER A 16 3.09 -13.10 0.04
C SER A 16 1.73 -13.69 -0.31
N VAL A 17 1.16 -14.47 0.60
CA VAL A 17 -0.19 -15.04 0.47
C VAL A 17 -1.09 -14.63 1.64
N ASP A 18 -0.49 -14.29 2.78
CA ASP A 18 -1.21 -13.96 4.00
C ASP A 18 -1.97 -12.65 3.85
N ARG A 19 -3.25 -12.68 4.19
CA ARG A 19 -4.13 -11.52 4.21
C ARG A 19 -4.34 -11.07 5.65
N HIS A 20 -4.45 -9.77 5.83
CA HIS A 20 -4.83 -9.17 7.09
C HIS A 20 -5.66 -7.92 6.84
N TRP A 21 -6.25 -7.39 7.90
CA TRP A 21 -7.08 -6.19 7.82
C TRP A 21 -6.31 -4.98 8.32
N VAL A 22 -6.39 -3.88 7.57
CA VAL A 22 -6.09 -2.53 8.06
C VAL A 22 -7.44 -1.85 8.32
N GLY A 23 -7.74 -1.66 9.61
CA GLY A 23 -9.09 -1.27 10.04
C GLY A 23 -10.14 -2.32 9.65
N ASN A 24 -11.29 -1.87 9.14
CA ASN A 24 -12.37 -2.74 8.63
C ASN A 24 -12.69 -2.51 7.14
N GLY A 25 -11.96 -1.63 6.44
CA GLY A 25 -12.17 -1.32 5.03
C GLY A 25 -11.10 -1.86 4.07
N PHE A 26 -9.95 -2.31 4.59
CA PHE A 26 -8.80 -2.69 3.74
C PHE A 26 -8.30 -4.12 4.03
N PRO A 27 -8.84 -5.13 3.32
CA PRO A 27 -8.37 -6.51 3.33
C PRO A 27 -7.11 -6.63 2.46
N VAL A 28 -5.95 -6.42 3.07
CA VAL A 28 -4.68 -6.26 2.37
C VAL A 28 -3.81 -7.50 2.44
N ARG A 29 -2.86 -7.55 1.50
CA ARG A 29 -1.71 -8.44 1.53
C ARG A 29 -0.44 -7.64 1.33
N THR A 30 0.46 -7.69 2.31
CA THR A 30 1.76 -7.01 2.22
C THR A 30 2.69 -7.75 1.28
N LEU A 31 3.03 -7.16 0.14
CA LEU A 31 3.93 -7.76 -0.84
C LEU A 31 5.40 -7.64 -0.42
N PHE A 32 5.77 -6.55 0.25
CA PHE A 32 7.06 -6.40 0.92
C PHE A 32 6.97 -5.46 2.14
N PRO A 33 7.65 -5.81 3.26
CA PRO A 33 7.89 -4.90 4.38
C PRO A 33 9.35 -4.42 4.42
N TYR A 34 9.58 -3.25 5.03
CA TYR A 34 10.93 -2.68 5.19
C TYR A 34 11.86 -3.55 6.05
N SER A 35 11.33 -4.22 7.08
CA SER A 35 12.11 -4.92 8.12
C SER A 35 13.10 -5.97 7.61
N ASN A 36 12.77 -6.64 6.50
CA ASN A 36 13.58 -7.75 5.98
C ASN A 36 14.31 -7.41 4.67
N LEU A 37 13.86 -6.39 3.93
CA LEU A 37 14.35 -6.06 2.59
C LEU A 37 14.75 -4.58 2.39
N GLY A 38 14.72 -3.77 3.44
CA GLY A 38 14.79 -2.31 3.36
C GLY A 38 15.98 -1.76 2.55
N SER A 39 17.18 -2.35 2.67
CA SER A 39 18.34 -1.90 1.89
C SER A 39 18.26 -2.22 0.40
N ALA A 40 17.58 -3.32 0.04
CA ALA A 40 17.42 -3.75 -1.35
C ALA A 40 16.26 -3.04 -2.06
N LEU A 41 15.27 -2.59 -1.29
CA LEU A 41 14.05 -1.95 -1.79
C LEU A 41 14.05 -0.43 -1.64
N SER A 42 15.05 0.16 -0.98
CA SER A 42 15.19 1.61 -0.88
C SER A 42 14.99 2.28 -2.26
N PRO A 43 14.10 3.30 -2.36
CA PRO A 43 13.49 4.07 -1.27
C PRO A 43 12.13 3.55 -0.76
N PHE A 44 11.68 2.36 -1.16
CA PHE A 44 10.35 1.84 -0.80
C PHE A 44 10.33 1.19 0.58
N LEU A 45 9.27 1.48 1.35
CA LEU A 45 9.11 0.99 2.74
C LEU A 45 8.11 -0.16 2.85
N LEU A 46 6.96 -0.03 2.19
CA LEU A 46 5.85 -0.97 2.30
C LEU A 46 5.02 -0.94 1.03
N LEU A 47 4.48 -2.09 0.64
CA LEU A 47 3.43 -2.15 -0.38
C LEU A 47 2.37 -3.17 0.04
N ASP A 48 1.19 -2.64 0.34
CA ASP A 48 -0.02 -3.41 0.58
C ASP A 48 -0.89 -3.42 -0.67
N TYR A 49 -1.35 -4.62 -1.03
CA TYR A 49 -2.32 -4.81 -2.09
C TYR A 49 -3.67 -5.16 -1.48
N ALA A 50 -4.63 -4.23 -1.57
CA ALA A 50 -6.00 -4.41 -1.09
C ALA A 50 -6.84 -5.15 -2.15
N GLY A 51 -7.54 -6.20 -1.70
CA GLY A 51 -8.49 -6.92 -2.56
C GLY A 51 -7.87 -7.96 -3.52
N PRO A 52 -8.64 -8.41 -4.54
CA PRO A 52 -10.04 -8.03 -4.78
C PRO A 52 -10.95 -8.47 -3.61
N MET A 53 -11.97 -7.66 -3.32
CA MET A 53 -12.99 -7.94 -2.31
C MET A 53 -14.26 -7.17 -2.67
N GLU A 54 -15.39 -7.87 -2.70
CA GLU A 54 -16.70 -7.24 -2.79
C GLU A 54 -17.16 -6.83 -1.40
N PHE A 55 -17.61 -5.58 -1.26
CA PHE A 55 -18.27 -5.09 -0.06
C PHE A 55 -19.76 -4.96 -0.35
N PRO A 56 -20.64 -5.57 0.47
CA PRO A 56 -22.07 -5.36 0.34
C PRO A 56 -22.41 -3.89 0.64
N PRO A 57 -23.49 -3.33 0.06
CA PRO A 57 -23.98 -2.00 0.42
C PRO A 57 -24.20 -1.89 1.93
N THR A 58 -23.77 -0.78 2.51
CA THR A 58 -23.87 -0.51 3.94
C THR A 58 -23.97 0.99 4.21
N ASP A 59 -24.61 1.36 5.32
CA ASP A 59 -24.61 2.73 5.84
C ASP A 59 -23.39 3.01 6.74
N GLU A 60 -22.62 1.97 7.08
CA GLU A 60 -21.41 2.10 7.89
C GLU A 60 -20.22 2.63 7.07
N ARG A 61 -19.43 3.52 7.69
CA ARG A 61 -18.14 3.94 7.12
C ARG A 61 -17.09 2.86 7.37
N LEU A 62 -16.75 2.11 6.33
CA LEU A 62 -15.65 1.16 6.33
C LEU A 62 -14.33 1.88 6.04
N GLY A 63 -13.26 1.53 6.73
CA GLY A 63 -11.95 2.11 6.50
C GLY A 63 -11.00 1.91 7.67
N VAL A 64 -10.16 2.91 7.89
CA VAL A 64 -9.26 3.02 9.03
C VAL A 64 -9.49 4.39 9.67
N GLY A 65 -9.54 4.43 11.01
CA GLY A 65 -9.71 5.68 11.74
C GLY A 65 -8.47 6.58 11.67
N GLU A 66 -8.52 7.68 12.41
CA GLU A 66 -7.39 8.62 12.52
C GLU A 66 -6.10 7.91 12.96
N HIS A 67 -5.00 8.14 12.23
CA HIS A 67 -3.69 7.59 12.56
C HIS A 67 -2.56 8.47 11.99
N PRO A 68 -1.40 8.56 12.68
CA PRO A 68 -0.33 9.46 12.28
C PRO A 68 0.66 8.83 11.29
N HIS A 69 1.27 9.66 10.45
CA HIS A 69 2.45 9.33 9.64
C HIS A 69 3.52 10.43 9.78
N ARG A 70 4.81 10.07 9.64
CA ARG A 70 5.93 11.03 9.72
C ARG A 70 7.16 10.51 8.98
N GLY A 71 7.77 11.37 8.17
CA GLY A 71 9.10 11.12 7.59
C GLY A 71 9.12 10.24 6.34
N PHE A 72 7.96 9.96 5.75
CA PHE A 72 7.81 9.24 4.48
C PHE A 72 6.49 9.64 3.82
N GLU A 73 6.26 9.14 2.61
CA GLU A 73 5.06 9.39 1.82
C GLU A 73 4.24 8.11 1.66
N THR A 74 2.92 8.25 1.68
CA THR A 74 1.97 7.19 1.35
C THR A 74 1.38 7.47 -0.03
N VAL A 75 1.44 6.50 -0.93
CA VAL A 75 0.81 6.58 -2.25
C VAL A 75 -0.26 5.50 -2.34
N THR A 76 -1.51 5.92 -2.49
CA THR A 76 -2.66 5.04 -2.69
C THR A 76 -3.04 5.04 -4.17
N ILE A 77 -3.15 3.86 -4.77
CA ILE A 77 -3.59 3.69 -6.15
C ILE A 77 -4.91 2.91 -6.12
N VAL A 78 -6.00 3.55 -6.51
CA VAL A 78 -7.33 2.93 -6.57
C VAL A 78 -7.52 2.31 -7.94
N TYR A 79 -7.62 0.98 -8.00
CA TYR A 79 -7.92 0.25 -9.23
C TYR A 79 -9.43 0.09 -9.46
N GLU A 80 -10.18 -0.16 -8.38
CA GLU A 80 -11.64 -0.36 -8.39
C GLU A 80 -12.21 0.09 -7.04
N GLY A 81 -13.42 0.66 -7.05
CA GLY A 81 -14.02 1.34 -5.90
C GLY A 81 -13.54 2.79 -5.75
N GLU A 82 -13.75 3.36 -4.58
CA GLU A 82 -13.41 4.75 -4.23
C GLU A 82 -12.88 4.80 -2.78
N VAL A 83 -12.03 5.78 -2.46
CA VAL A 83 -11.47 5.97 -1.12
C VAL A 83 -11.52 7.45 -0.75
N GLU A 84 -12.34 7.78 0.25
CA GLU A 84 -12.29 9.10 0.87
C GLU A 84 -11.18 9.15 1.94
N HIS A 85 -10.38 10.21 1.94
CA HIS A 85 -9.39 10.49 2.97
C HIS A 85 -9.61 11.87 3.60
N CYS A 86 -9.31 12.00 4.89
CA CYS A 86 -9.41 13.24 5.65
C CYS A 86 -8.26 13.35 6.66
N ASP A 87 -7.64 14.51 6.74
CA ASP A 87 -6.56 14.85 7.68
C ASP A 87 -7.06 15.67 8.88
N SER A 88 -6.20 15.83 9.89
CA SER A 88 -6.53 16.53 11.14
C SER A 88 -6.84 18.02 10.98
N SER A 89 -6.51 18.62 9.84
CA SER A 89 -6.80 20.03 9.52
C SER A 89 -8.03 20.18 8.63
N GLY A 90 -8.74 19.08 8.33
CA GLY A 90 -9.91 19.05 7.46
C GLY A 90 -9.58 19.02 5.97
N GLY A 91 -8.29 18.88 5.60
CA GLY A 91 -7.89 18.57 4.24
C GLY A 91 -8.25 17.13 3.87
N GLY A 92 -8.49 16.85 2.60
CA GLY A 92 -9.01 15.54 2.18
C GLY A 92 -9.52 15.51 0.76
N GLY A 93 -10.10 14.38 0.37
CA GLY A 93 -10.70 14.16 -0.94
C GLY A 93 -11.18 12.73 -1.13
N CYS A 94 -11.87 12.49 -2.25
CA CYS A 94 -12.27 11.17 -2.75
C CYS A 94 -11.41 10.78 -3.95
#